data_AF-X1SUH4-F1
#
_entry.id   AF-X1SUH4-F1
#
_cell.length_a   1.000
_cell.length_b   1.000
_cell.length_c   1.000
_cell.angle_alpha   90.00
_cell.angle_beta   90.00
_cell.angle_gamma   90.00
#
_symmetry.space_group_name_H-M   'P 1'
#
loop_
_entity.id
_entity.type
_entity.pdbx_description
1 polymer ?
#
loop_
_entity_poly.entity_id
_entity_poly.type
_entity_poly.pdbx_seq_one_letter_code
_entity_poly.pdbx_strand_id
1 'polypeptide(L)'
;PKIREALQVIEAWGFDYRTNMVWVKDKWGMGYYVRGQHELLLIARKGDLPPPDEENRVSSVIDERRLEHSQKPDHVYEIIEGMYPGQRYIELFGRGKAREGWEVWGLEAR
;
A
#
# COMPACT_ATOMS: atom_id res chain seq x y z
N PRO A 1 -10.49 -8.36 6.49
CA PRO A 1 -9.82 -8.03 5.20
C PRO A 1 -10.33 -8.93 4.05
N LYS A 2 -10.68 -8.35 2.90
CA LYS A 2 -11.21 -9.04 1.71
C LYS A 2 -10.08 -9.66 0.87
N ILE A 3 -9.30 -10.56 1.49
CA ILE A 3 -8.05 -11.06 0.88
C ILE A 3 -8.31 -11.89 -0.37
N ARG A 4 -9.36 -12.71 -0.39
CA ARG A 4 -9.68 -13.53 -1.56
C ARG A 4 -9.99 -12.66 -2.77
N GLU A 5 -10.81 -11.63 -2.56
CA GLU A 5 -11.20 -10.68 -3.62
C GLU A 5 -10.02 -9.81 -4.06
N ALA A 6 -9.14 -9.39 -3.14
CA ALA A 6 -7.95 -8.64 -3.50
C ALA A 6 -7.02 -9.43 -4.43
N LEU A 7 -6.84 -10.74 -4.17
CA LEU A 7 -6.06 -11.62 -5.04
C LEU A 7 -6.72 -11.81 -6.41
N GLN A 8 -8.05 -11.91 -6.47
CA GLN A 8 -8.79 -11.96 -7.74
C GLN A 8 -8.61 -10.68 -8.57
N VAL A 9 -8.58 -9.51 -7.94
CA VAL A 9 -8.33 -8.23 -8.64
C VAL A 9 -6.91 -8.16 -9.18
N ILE A 10 -5.92 -8.56 -8.38
CA ILE A 10 -4.50 -8.64 -8.81
C ILE A 10 -4.39 -9.48 -10.09
N GLU A 11 -4.94 -10.69 -10.07
CA GLU A 11 -4.92 -11.60 -11.21
C GLU A 11 -5.69 -11.04 -12.42
N ALA A 12 -6.91 -10.53 -12.21
CA ALA A 12 -7.74 -9.98 -13.29
C ALA A 12 -7.09 -8.77 -13.98
N TRP A 13 -6.26 -7.99 -13.28
CA TRP A 13 -5.52 -6.86 -13.84
C TRP A 13 -4.19 -7.28 -14.49
N GLY A 14 -3.87 -8.57 -14.46
CA GLY A 14 -2.66 -9.16 -15.03
C GLY A 14 -1.40 -8.88 -14.20
N PHE A 15 -1.54 -8.74 -12.89
CA PHE A 15 -0.43 -8.69 -11.95
C PHE A 15 -0.23 -10.05 -11.28
N ASP A 16 1.01 -10.36 -10.93
CA ASP A 16 1.38 -11.51 -10.11
C ASP A 16 1.64 -11.05 -8.68
N TYR A 17 0.92 -11.60 -7.71
CA TYR A 17 1.22 -11.38 -6.30
C TYR A 17 2.63 -11.90 -5.94
N ARG A 18 3.39 -11.12 -5.16
CA ARG A 18 4.78 -11.47 -4.77
C ARG A 18 4.95 -11.59 -3.27
N THR A 19 4.56 -10.57 -2.52
CA THR A 19 4.73 -10.52 -1.06
C THR A 19 3.79 -9.45 -0.47
N ASN A 20 3.82 -9.25 0.84
CA ASN A 20 3.10 -8.14 1.49
C ASN A 20 3.91 -7.52 2.62
N MET A 21 3.53 -6.30 2.96
CA MET A 21 3.88 -5.64 4.20
C MET A 21 2.67 -5.63 5.13
N VAL A 22 2.90 -5.33 6.40
CA VAL A 22 1.87 -5.17 7.42
C VAL A 22 2.05 -3.83 8.12
N TRP A 23 1.00 -3.03 8.15
CA TRP A 23 0.93 -1.84 8.99
C TRP A 23 0.29 -2.20 10.32
N VAL A 24 1.09 -2.21 11.38
CA VAL A 24 0.63 -2.44 12.76
C VAL A 24 0.07 -1.14 13.32
N LYS A 25 -1.11 -1.22 13.93
CA LYS A 25 -1.81 -0.09 14.54
C LYS A 25 -1.60 -0.10 16.04
N ASP A 26 -1.52 1.10 16.60
CA ASP A 26 -1.43 1.36 18.04
C ASP A 26 -2.71 0.95 18.81
N LYS A 27 -3.85 0.79 18.12
CA LYS A 27 -5.15 0.49 18.73
C LYS A 27 -5.85 -0.70 18.07
N TRP A 28 -6.55 -1.48 18.89
CA TRP A 28 -7.38 -2.59 18.44
C TRP A 28 -8.68 -2.08 17.81
N GLY A 29 -8.91 -2.45 16.55
CA GLY A 29 -10.16 -2.25 15.83
C GLY A 29 -11.22 -3.29 16.20
N MET A 30 -12.29 -3.37 15.42
CA MET A 30 -13.36 -4.37 15.57
C MET A 30 -12.94 -5.75 15.06
N GLY A 31 -13.76 -6.77 15.31
CA GLY A 31 -13.65 -8.08 14.67
C GLY A 31 -14.36 -9.19 15.44
N TYR A 32 -14.81 -10.21 14.72
CA TYR A 32 -15.62 -11.33 15.26
C TYR A 32 -14.75 -12.46 15.84
N TYR A 33 -13.72 -12.88 15.11
CA TYR A 33 -12.80 -13.95 15.53
C TYR A 33 -11.57 -13.42 16.26
N VAL A 34 -11.03 -12.29 15.78
CA VAL A 34 -9.91 -11.56 16.38
C VAL A 34 -10.15 -10.06 16.23
N ARG A 35 -9.60 -9.25 17.14
CA ARG A 35 -9.63 -7.80 17.03
C ARG A 35 -8.56 -7.36 16.03
N GLY A 36 -8.96 -6.67 14.97
CA GLY A 36 -8.01 -6.23 13.93
C GLY A 36 -7.04 -5.18 14.47
N GLN A 37 -5.74 -5.45 14.46
CA GLN A 37 -4.68 -4.51 14.86
C GLN A 37 -3.75 -4.17 13.69
N HIS A 38 -4.05 -4.60 12.47
CA HIS A 38 -3.19 -4.32 11.34
C HIS A 38 -3.95 -4.17 10.03
N GLU A 39 -3.29 -3.54 9.07
CA GLU A 39 -3.67 -3.55 7.64
C GLU A 39 -2.57 -4.22 6.82
N LEU A 40 -2.96 -4.91 5.75
CA LEU A 40 -2.04 -5.54 4.82
C LEU A 40 -1.84 -4.64 3.60
N LEU A 41 -0.58 -4.47 3.20
CA LEU A 41 -0.19 -3.85 1.93
C LEU A 41 0.34 -4.95 1.01
N LEU A 42 -0.46 -5.33 0.01
CA LEU A 42 -0.08 -6.37 -0.94
C LEU A 42 0.83 -5.78 -2.02
N ILE A 43 1.92 -6.48 -2.34
CA ILE A 43 2.87 -6.13 -3.40
C ILE A 43 2.70 -7.14 -4.53
N ALA A 44 2.38 -6.64 -5.72
CA ALA A 44 2.22 -7.40 -6.93
C ALA A 44 2.99 -6.74 -8.09
N ARG A 45 3.36 -7.54 -9.09
CA ARG A 45 4.22 -7.13 -10.21
C ARG A 45 3.53 -7.45 -11.53
N LYS A 46 3.68 -6.58 -12.53
CA LYS A 46 3.29 -6.86 -13.91
C LYS A 46 4.47 -6.57 -14.84
N GLY A 47 4.70 -7.45 -15.82
CA GLY A 47 5.84 -7.34 -16.75
C GLY A 47 7.19 -7.55 -16.07
N ASP A 48 8.21 -6.88 -16.60
CA ASP A 48 9.62 -7.17 -16.29
C ASP A 48 10.28 -6.23 -15.27
N LEU A 49 9.50 -5.44 -14.50
CA LEU A 49 10.06 -4.55 -13.47
C LEU A 49 10.87 -5.37 -12.44
N PRO A 50 12.18 -5.12 -12.24
CA PRO A 50 12.97 -5.90 -11.28
C PRO A 50 12.50 -5.66 -9.84
N PRO A 51 12.85 -6.54 -8.88
CA PRO A 51 12.69 -6.21 -7.46
C PRO A 51 13.49 -4.94 -7.10
N PRO A 52 13.16 -4.27 -5.98
CA PRO A 52 13.97 -3.15 -5.50
C PRO A 52 15.43 -3.56 -5.29
N ASP A 53 16.33 -2.60 -5.51
CA ASP A 53 17.75 -2.73 -5.16
C ASP A 53 17.91 -3.14 -3.70
N GLU A 54 18.97 -3.89 -3.39
CA GLU A 54 19.11 -4.48 -2.05
C GLU A 54 19.13 -3.45 -0.94
N GLU A 55 19.77 -2.31 -1.18
CA GLU A 55 19.84 -1.15 -0.28
C GLU A 55 18.48 -0.47 -0.06
N ASN A 56 17.54 -0.64 -0.98
CA ASN A 56 16.21 -0.04 -0.96
C ASN A 56 15.13 -1.00 -0.42
N ARG A 57 15.51 -2.21 0.01
CA ARG A 57 14.58 -3.16 0.63
C ARG A 57 14.37 -2.79 2.10
N VAL A 58 13.11 -2.62 2.49
CA VAL A 58 12.71 -2.25 3.85
C VAL A 58 12.07 -3.42 4.62
N SER A 59 11.93 -3.26 5.93
CA SER A 59 11.17 -4.19 6.78
C SER A 59 9.74 -4.36 6.26
N SER A 60 9.21 -5.60 6.29
CA SER A 60 7.82 -5.86 5.95
C SER A 60 6.83 -5.37 7.03
N VAL A 61 7.30 -4.80 8.13
CA VAL A 61 6.49 -4.26 9.22
C VAL A 61 6.61 -2.74 9.23
N ILE A 62 5.47 -2.06 9.08
CA ILE A 62 5.31 -0.63 9.24
C ILE A 62 4.68 -0.39 10.61
N ASP A 63 5.41 0.25 11.51
CA ASP A 63 4.94 0.58 12.87
C ASP A 63 4.69 2.09 12.94
N GLU A 64 3.50 2.49 12.51
CA GLU A 64 3.09 3.90 12.43
C GLU A 64 1.77 4.10 13.16
N ARG A 65 1.62 5.22 13.86
CA ARG A 65 0.39 5.51 14.62
C ARG A 65 -0.78 5.71 13.67
N ARG A 66 -1.98 5.30 14.11
CA ARG A 66 -3.20 5.55 13.35
C ARG A 66 -3.51 7.05 13.32
N LEU A 67 -3.53 7.63 12.11
CA LEU A 67 -3.98 8.99 11.85
C LEU A 67 -5.52 9.08 11.80
N GLU A 68 -6.08 10.14 11.22
CA GLU A 68 -7.54 10.31 11.08
C GLU A 68 -8.20 9.14 10.32
N HIS A 69 -9.53 9.03 10.43
CA HIS A 69 -10.27 7.88 9.87
C HIS A 69 -9.96 7.64 8.39
N SER A 70 -9.35 6.48 8.10
CA SER A 70 -9.00 6.00 6.75
C SER A 70 -7.79 6.67 6.09
N GLN A 71 -7.03 7.50 6.80
CA GLN A 71 -5.77 8.03 6.31
C GLN A 71 -4.67 6.97 6.49
N LYS A 72 -4.02 6.61 5.38
CA LYS A 72 -2.82 5.78 5.37
C LYS A 72 -1.61 6.62 5.79
N PRO A 73 -0.58 6.05 6.43
CA PRO A 73 0.57 6.82 6.83
C PRO A 73 1.34 7.28 5.59
N ASP A 74 1.77 8.55 5.58
CA ASP A 74 2.54 9.13 4.48
C ASP A 74 3.84 8.34 4.20
N HIS A 75 4.33 7.63 5.22
CA HIS A 75 5.46 6.72 5.16
C HIS A 75 5.34 5.64 4.06
N VAL A 76 4.12 5.25 3.67
CA VAL A 76 3.96 4.29 2.55
C VAL A 76 4.45 4.89 1.23
N TYR A 77 4.23 6.19 1.00
CA TYR A 77 4.75 6.87 -0.19
C TYR A 77 6.28 6.88 -0.19
N GLU A 78 6.88 7.20 0.95
CA GLU A 78 8.35 7.21 1.11
C GLU A 78 8.95 5.82 0.86
N ILE A 79 8.31 4.76 1.35
CA ILE A 79 8.72 3.39 1.07
C ILE A 79 8.67 3.10 -0.43
N ILE A 80 7.57 3.46 -1.11
CA ILE A 80 7.41 3.20 -2.55
C ILE A 80 8.43 3.99 -3.36
N GLU A 81 8.62 5.27 -3.02
CA GLU A 81 9.60 6.18 -3.64
C GLU A 81 11.04 5.68 -3.44
N GLY A 82 11.35 5.16 -2.25
CA GLY A 82 12.65 4.56 -1.95
C GLY A 82 12.89 3.23 -2.66
N MET A 83 11.86 2.37 -2.76
CA MET A 83 11.96 1.10 -3.48
C MET A 83 12.22 1.27 -4.98
N TYR A 84 11.67 2.33 -5.59
CA TYR A 84 11.73 2.57 -7.04
C TYR A 84 11.97 4.05 -7.35
N PRO A 85 13.15 4.61 -7.07
CA PRO A 85 13.40 6.05 -7.17
C PRO A 85 13.22 6.59 -8.59
N GLY A 86 12.66 7.80 -8.68
CA GLY A 86 12.49 8.54 -9.94
C GLY A 86 11.46 7.97 -10.92
N GLN A 87 10.65 6.99 -10.49
CA GLN A 87 9.58 6.46 -11.33
C GLN A 87 8.35 7.37 -11.35
N ARG A 88 7.40 7.06 -12.25
CA ARG A 88 6.07 7.67 -12.24
C ARG A 88 5.16 6.83 -11.36
N TYR A 89 4.41 7.50 -10.50
CA TYR A 89 3.51 6.83 -9.56
C TYR A 89 2.07 7.29 -9.77
N ILE A 90 1.13 6.39 -9.50
CA ILE A 90 -0.29 6.68 -9.51
C ILE A 90 -0.97 6.08 -8.27
N GLU A 91 -1.79 6.88 -7.59
CA GLU A 91 -2.69 6.43 -6.53
C GLU A 91 -4.12 6.36 -7.07
N LEU A 92 -4.70 5.16 -7.05
CA LEU A 92 -6.12 4.96 -7.39
C LEU A 92 -6.97 5.00 -6.12
N PHE A 93 -8.16 5.60 -6.24
CA PHE A 93 -9.09 5.87 -5.14
C PHE A 93 -8.53 6.80 -4.06
N GLY A 94 -7.49 7.56 -4.40
CA GLY A 94 -6.92 8.60 -3.54
C GLY A 94 -7.90 9.73 -3.30
N ARG A 95 -7.69 10.47 -2.21
CA ARG A 95 -8.54 11.60 -1.78
C ARG A 95 -7.68 12.83 -1.57
N GLY A 96 -8.18 14.00 -1.95
CA GLY A 96 -7.47 15.26 -1.77
C GLY A 96 -6.44 15.53 -2.86
N LYS A 97 -5.44 16.36 -2.52
CA LYS A 97 -4.42 16.82 -3.46
C LYS A 97 -3.37 15.73 -3.69
N ALA A 98 -2.97 15.55 -4.94
CA ALA A 98 -1.85 14.68 -5.29
C ALA A 98 -0.57 15.08 -4.53
N ARG A 99 0.19 14.07 -4.06
CA ARG A 99 1.58 14.24 -3.62
C ARG A 99 2.45 14.64 -4.81
N GLU A 100 3.49 15.43 -4.56
CA GLU A 100 4.46 15.78 -5.62
C GLU A 100 5.06 14.50 -6.22
N GLY A 101 5.10 14.43 -7.56
CA GLY A 101 5.56 13.24 -8.28
C GLY A 101 4.52 12.11 -8.44
N TRP A 102 3.33 12.25 -7.82
CA TRP A 102 2.24 11.29 -7.95
C TRP A 102 1.09 11.85 -8.79
N GLU A 103 0.53 11.00 -9.63
CA GLU A 103 -0.81 11.20 -10.18
C GLU A 103 -1.83 10.60 -9.21
N VAL A 104 -2.98 11.25 -9.04
CA VAL A 104 -4.06 10.73 -8.20
C VAL A 104 -5.35 10.63 -9.03
N TRP A 105 -6.02 9.49 -8.91
CA TRP A 105 -7.33 9.27 -9.52
C TRP A 105 -8.32 8.83 -8.45
N GLY A 106 -9.40 9.57 -8.28
CA GLY A 106 -10.44 9.25 -7.32
C GLY A 106 -11.61 10.23 -7.40
N LEU A 107 -12.78 9.83 -6.89
CA LEU A 107 -13.97 10.70 -6.89
C LEU A 107 -13.79 11.96 -6.04
N GLU A 108 -12.86 11.93 -5.10
CA GLU A 108 -12.54 13.02 -4.17
C GLU A 108 -11.12 13.58 -4.42
N ALA A 109 -10.49 13.20 -5.53
CA ALA A 109 -9.20 13.75 -5.95
C ALA A 109 -9.36 15.22 -6.37
N ARG A 110 -8.36 16.06 -6.05
CA ARG A 110 -8.32 17.49 -6.36
C ARG A 110 -7.04 17.89 -7.06
#